data_AF-A0A3M1STW3-F1
#
_entry.id   AF-A0A3M1STW3-F1
#
_cell.length_a   1.000
_cell.length_b   1.000
_cell.length_c   1.000
_cell.angle_alpha   90.00
_cell.angle_beta   90.00
_cell.angle_gamma   90.00
#
_symmetry.space_group_name_H-M   'P 1'
#
loop_
_entity.id
_entity.type
_entity.pdbx_description
1 polymer ?
#
loop_
_entity_poly.entity_id
_entity_poly.type
_entity_poly.pdbx_seq_one_letter_code
_entity_poly.pdbx_strand_id
1 'polypeptide(L)'
;MRLCPLCGFDRCDDTASRCRQCGGELPSLDEDADFQHPNLDSAYFHYLRIPKIGTVELVPGRAFRFGREPRNEFVMPRAGADVVAEIFWTDRYDEATVRELGADPVKVEGTRLKGKRVLKGGEEICVGPLVMTYLRRLTPVEGALNPARVGGRRRGADPRRGVAVGRRRPGPRAEALDPHTRSLPRRPAQSVSQPVTAAPGRVAKVLEDHQVTGTLRVSSPRGRGWITLLSGKPQSATFGEARGLRALEAILSLPTARCHMVHGLPRRAGGKPLEVTVSQVLSRLARRGRPPAPKGGRRGPGPSRPRGGQGQGRGPRPPRR
;
A
#
# COMPACT_ATOMS: atom_id res chain seq x y z
N MET A 1 -21.21 -20.29 -22.69
CA MET A 1 -21.40 -21.48 -21.82
C MET A 1 -20.79 -21.21 -20.46
N ARG A 2 -21.55 -21.42 -19.39
CA ARG A 2 -21.19 -21.04 -18.01
C ARG A 2 -20.83 -22.24 -17.15
N LEU A 3 -19.83 -22.08 -16.30
CA LEU A 3 -19.46 -23.05 -15.27
C LEU A 3 -20.28 -22.80 -13.99
N CYS A 4 -21.01 -23.80 -13.52
CA CYS A 4 -21.69 -23.70 -12.23
C CYS A 4 -20.66 -23.68 -11.08
N PRO A 5 -20.65 -22.66 -10.20
CA PRO A 5 -19.68 -22.58 -9.12
C PRO A 5 -19.90 -23.63 -8.02
N LEU A 6 -21.10 -24.22 -7.95
CA LEU A 6 -21.45 -25.19 -6.91
C LEU A 6 -21.08 -26.62 -7.30
N CYS A 7 -21.31 -27.03 -8.55
CA CYS A 7 -21.09 -28.41 -8.99
C CYS A 7 -20.08 -28.57 -10.14
N GLY A 8 -19.55 -27.48 -10.69
CA GLY A 8 -18.56 -27.52 -11.77
C GLY A 8 -19.11 -27.91 -13.15
N PHE A 9 -20.43 -27.94 -13.33
CA PHE A 9 -21.04 -28.26 -14.64
C PHE A 9 -20.84 -27.11 -15.63
N ASP A 10 -20.29 -27.40 -16.81
CA ASP A 10 -19.79 -26.43 -17.80
C ASP A 10 -20.74 -26.20 -19.01
N ARG A 11 -21.90 -26.87 -19.02
CA ARG A 11 -22.91 -26.76 -20.10
C ARG A 11 -24.17 -26.02 -19.68
N CYS A 12 -24.03 -24.97 -18.87
CA CYS A 12 -25.14 -24.06 -18.61
C CYS A 12 -25.23 -23.03 -19.75
N ASP A 13 -26.44 -22.86 -20.32
CA ASP A 13 -26.72 -21.79 -21.28
C ASP A 13 -26.39 -20.42 -20.69
N ASP A 14 -25.96 -19.48 -21.54
CA ASP A 14 -25.57 -18.15 -21.08
C ASP A 14 -26.76 -17.35 -20.49
N THR A 15 -27.99 -17.72 -20.84
CA THR A 15 -29.23 -17.14 -20.31
C THR A 15 -29.81 -17.89 -19.11
N ALA A 16 -29.18 -18.98 -18.65
CA ALA A 16 -29.70 -19.78 -17.54
C ALA A 16 -29.47 -19.08 -16.19
N SER A 17 -30.55 -18.91 -15.41
CA SER A 17 -30.50 -18.41 -14.03
C SER A 17 -30.19 -19.50 -12.99
N ARG A 18 -30.30 -20.78 -13.37
CA ARG A 18 -30.02 -21.94 -12.52
C ARG A 18 -29.26 -23.03 -13.28
N CYS A 19 -28.39 -23.74 -12.56
CA CYS A 19 -27.64 -24.86 -13.10
C CYS A 19 -28.56 -26.03 -13.40
N ARG A 20 -28.50 -26.56 -14.63
CA ARG A 20 -29.31 -27.72 -15.03
C ARG A 20 -28.99 -29.00 -14.25
N GLN A 21 -27.76 -29.14 -13.73
CA GLN A 21 -27.36 -30.35 -13.01
C GLN A 21 -27.71 -30.32 -11.53
N CYS A 22 -27.48 -29.21 -10.82
CA CYS A 22 -27.68 -29.14 -9.37
C CYS A 22 -28.81 -28.21 -8.92
N GLY A 23 -29.45 -27.47 -9.84
CA GLY A 23 -30.47 -26.48 -9.51
C GLY A 23 -29.95 -25.20 -8.85
N GLY A 24 -28.63 -25.12 -8.57
CA GLY A 24 -28.00 -23.97 -7.93
C GLY A 24 -28.07 -22.70 -8.78
N GLU A 25 -28.30 -21.55 -8.16
CA GLU A 25 -28.40 -20.27 -8.86
C GLU A 25 -27.06 -19.87 -9.51
N LEU A 26 -27.14 -19.47 -10.78
CA LEU A 26 -26.01 -18.98 -11.55
C LEU A 26 -26.01 -17.44 -11.45
N PRO A 27 -24.84 -16.78 -11.33
CA PRO A 27 -24.77 -15.31 -11.24
C PRO A 27 -25.50 -14.65 -12.42
N SER A 28 -26.19 -13.52 -12.32
CA SER A 28 -26.70 -12.82 -13.51
C SER A 28 -25.51 -12.23 -14.29
N LEU A 29 -25.41 -12.48 -15.61
CA LEU A 29 -24.35 -11.85 -16.44
C LEU A 29 -24.58 -10.34 -16.63
N ASP A 30 -25.83 -9.90 -16.47
CA ASP A 30 -26.24 -8.52 -16.74
C ASP A 30 -26.06 -7.58 -15.54
N GLU A 31 -25.79 -8.09 -14.32
CA GLU A 31 -25.62 -7.23 -13.14
C GLU A 31 -24.16 -6.96 -12.76
N ASP A 32 -23.20 -7.67 -13.38
CA ASP A 32 -21.76 -7.50 -13.11
C ASP A 32 -21.00 -6.68 -14.18
N ALA A 33 -21.64 -6.35 -15.33
CA ALA A 33 -21.04 -5.47 -16.33
C ALA A 33 -21.06 -3.98 -15.91
N ASP A 34 -22.00 -3.61 -15.04
CA ASP A 34 -22.13 -2.26 -14.46
C ASP A 34 -21.78 -2.23 -12.95
N PHE A 35 -21.03 -3.21 -12.45
CA PHE A 35 -20.12 -2.98 -11.33
C PHE A 35 -18.96 -2.08 -11.79
N GLN A 36 -19.30 -0.87 -12.23
CA GLN A 36 -18.49 0.32 -11.97
C GLN A 36 -18.32 0.35 -10.46
N HIS A 37 -17.31 -0.33 -9.94
CA HIS A 37 -16.86 -0.18 -8.57
C HIS A 37 -16.61 1.31 -8.36
N PRO A 38 -17.49 2.08 -7.69
CA PRO A 38 -17.50 3.54 -7.86
C PRO A 38 -16.32 4.25 -7.18
N ASN A 39 -15.33 3.50 -6.65
CA ASN A 39 -14.22 4.02 -5.88
C ASN A 39 -12.99 3.07 -5.84
N LEU A 40 -12.81 2.16 -6.82
CA LEU A 40 -11.63 1.28 -6.85
C LEU A 40 -10.37 1.91 -7.46
N ASP A 41 -10.47 3.12 -8.02
CA ASP A 41 -9.43 3.73 -8.85
C ASP A 41 -8.04 3.87 -8.20
N SER A 42 -7.94 3.79 -6.86
CA SER A 42 -6.73 4.15 -6.09
C SER A 42 -5.80 3.04 -5.59
N ALA A 43 -5.82 1.84 -6.16
CA ALA A 43 -4.83 0.81 -5.79
C ALA A 43 -4.53 -0.13 -6.94
N TYR A 44 -4.35 0.45 -8.11
CA TYR A 44 -3.62 -0.28 -9.11
C TYR A 44 -2.13 -0.15 -8.81
N PHE A 45 -1.44 -1.27 -8.90
CA PHE A 45 -0.01 -1.27 -9.09
C PHE A 45 0.28 -0.94 -10.54
N HIS A 46 1.23 -0.04 -10.74
CA HIS A 46 1.60 0.45 -12.04
C HIS A 46 2.95 -0.09 -12.42
N TYR A 47 3.06 -0.64 -13.61
CA TYR A 47 4.29 -1.24 -14.10
C TYR A 47 4.60 -0.78 -15.50
N LEU A 48 5.87 -0.90 -15.85
CA LEU A 48 6.37 -0.76 -17.19
C LEU A 48 7.08 -2.05 -17.58
N ARG A 49 6.53 -2.77 -18.55
CA ARG A 49 7.18 -3.95 -19.11
C ARG A 49 8.16 -3.50 -20.18
N ILE A 50 9.44 -3.72 -19.94
CA ILE A 50 10.53 -3.34 -20.83
C ILE A 50 11.14 -4.61 -21.43
N PRO A 51 11.13 -4.78 -22.77
CA PRO A 51 11.73 -5.92 -23.43
C PRO A 51 13.18 -6.14 -22.99
N LYS A 52 13.56 -7.41 -22.78
CA LYS A 52 14.90 -7.86 -22.34
C LYS A 52 15.31 -7.47 -20.91
N ILE A 53 14.58 -6.58 -20.24
CA ILE A 53 14.88 -6.13 -18.87
C ILE A 53 13.88 -6.71 -17.88
N GLY A 54 12.60 -6.77 -18.25
CA GLY A 54 11.53 -7.30 -17.42
C GLY A 54 10.51 -6.23 -17.03
N THR A 55 9.81 -6.47 -15.93
CA THR A 55 8.75 -5.58 -15.43
C THR A 55 9.32 -4.65 -14.37
N VAL A 56 9.15 -3.34 -14.53
CA VAL A 56 9.60 -2.33 -13.58
C VAL A 56 8.39 -1.73 -12.87
N GLU A 57 8.42 -1.65 -11.55
CA GLU A 57 7.36 -1.01 -10.76
C GLU A 57 7.47 0.52 -10.84
N LEU A 58 6.39 1.17 -11.24
CA LEU A 58 6.24 2.63 -11.20
C LEU A 58 5.63 3.01 -9.86
N VAL A 59 6.35 3.83 -9.08
CA VAL A 59 5.95 4.21 -7.73
C VAL A 59 5.12 5.50 -7.77
N PRO A 60 3.83 5.47 -7.34
CA PRO A 60 3.01 6.67 -7.23
C PRO A 60 3.69 7.81 -6.47
N GLY A 61 3.60 9.03 -7.04
CA GLY A 61 4.24 10.23 -6.51
C GLY A 61 5.74 10.40 -6.85
N ARG A 62 6.38 9.42 -7.50
CA ARG A 62 7.74 9.54 -8.04
C ARG A 62 7.70 9.54 -9.57
N ALA A 63 8.33 10.54 -10.18
CA ALA A 63 8.52 10.55 -11.62
C ALA A 63 9.51 9.46 -12.03
N PHE A 64 9.22 8.76 -13.13
CA PHE A 64 10.08 7.78 -13.74
C PHE A 64 10.65 8.37 -15.04
N ARG A 65 11.93 8.72 -15.04
CA ARG A 65 12.58 9.43 -16.14
C ARG A 65 13.34 8.50 -17.07
N PHE A 66 13.29 8.83 -18.36
CA PHE A 66 14.04 8.19 -19.43
C PHE A 66 15.01 9.20 -20.03
N GLY A 67 16.24 8.78 -20.32
CA GLY A 67 17.17 9.61 -21.08
C GLY A 67 18.63 9.20 -20.91
N ARG A 68 19.54 10.01 -21.42
CA ARG A 68 20.98 9.72 -21.40
C ARG A 68 21.63 9.87 -20.03
N GLU A 69 21.09 10.75 -19.17
CA GLU A 69 21.74 11.06 -17.89
C GLU A 69 21.71 9.84 -16.94
N PRO A 70 22.84 9.49 -16.28
CA PRO A 70 22.90 8.39 -15.31
C PRO A 70 21.99 8.56 -14.09
N ARG A 71 21.43 9.76 -13.88
CA ARG A 71 20.52 10.08 -12.79
C ARG A 71 19.08 9.66 -13.07
N ASN A 72 18.75 9.35 -14.32
CA ASN A 72 17.42 8.87 -14.69
C ASN A 72 17.16 7.47 -14.13
N GLU A 73 15.89 7.17 -13.84
CA GLU A 73 15.47 5.82 -13.45
C GLU A 73 15.76 4.79 -14.54
N PHE A 74 15.65 5.21 -15.81
CA PHE A 74 15.99 4.39 -16.97
C PHE A 74 17.00 5.10 -17.87
N VAL A 75 18.23 4.59 -17.88
CA VAL A 75 19.33 5.16 -18.65
C VAL A 75 19.35 4.58 -20.06
N MET A 76 19.24 5.45 -21.05
CA MET A 76 19.33 5.16 -22.47
C MET A 76 20.62 5.77 -23.03
N PRO A 77 21.72 5.00 -23.14
CA PRO A 77 23.02 5.55 -23.53
C PRO A 77 23.04 6.24 -24.90
N ARG A 78 22.11 5.87 -25.78
CA ARG A 78 21.97 6.41 -27.15
C ARG A 78 20.81 7.41 -27.28
N ALA A 79 20.25 7.91 -26.19
CA ALA A 79 19.22 8.95 -26.23
C ALA A 79 19.80 10.28 -26.73
N GLY A 80 19.01 11.01 -27.51
CA GLY A 80 19.34 12.33 -28.06
C GLY A 80 19.31 13.46 -27.03
N ALA A 81 18.72 13.24 -25.85
CA ALA A 81 18.65 14.21 -24.76
C ALA A 81 18.98 13.58 -23.40
N ASP A 82 19.39 14.43 -22.44
CA ASP A 82 19.67 14.02 -21.06
C ASP A 82 18.42 13.47 -20.37
N VAL A 83 17.27 14.10 -20.63
CA VAL A 83 15.93 13.58 -20.30
C VAL A 83 15.07 13.65 -21.56
N VAL A 84 14.60 12.50 -22.03
CA VAL A 84 13.77 12.36 -23.23
C VAL A 84 12.29 12.42 -22.88
N ALA A 85 11.90 11.68 -21.86
CA ALA A 85 10.52 11.57 -21.42
C ALA A 85 10.47 11.33 -19.92
N GLU A 86 9.31 11.58 -19.31
CA GLU A 86 9.03 11.12 -17.96
C GLU A 86 7.58 10.64 -17.82
N ILE A 87 7.39 9.62 -17.00
CA ILE A 87 6.09 9.22 -16.49
C ILE A 87 5.94 9.82 -15.09
N PHE A 88 4.94 10.63 -14.88
CA PHE A 88 4.64 11.29 -13.61
C PHE A 88 3.18 11.08 -13.23
N TRP A 89 2.81 11.50 -12.03
CA TRP A 89 1.47 11.29 -11.47
C TRP A 89 0.73 12.62 -11.40
N THR A 90 -0.52 12.66 -11.84
CA THR A 90 -1.38 13.84 -11.65
C THR A 90 -1.79 13.96 -10.18
N ASP A 91 -2.41 15.09 -9.80
CA ASP A 91 -2.80 15.37 -8.41
C ASP A 91 -3.75 14.33 -7.79
N ARG A 92 -4.37 13.49 -8.63
CA ARG A 92 -5.20 12.36 -8.20
C ARG A 92 -4.39 11.11 -7.83
N TYR A 93 -3.06 11.11 -7.98
CA TYR A 93 -2.11 10.04 -7.68
C TYR A 93 -2.36 8.67 -8.35
N ASP A 94 -3.46 8.51 -9.08
CA ASP A 94 -3.89 7.25 -9.68
C ASP A 94 -3.70 7.20 -11.20
N GLU A 95 -3.37 8.34 -11.82
CA GLU A 95 -3.21 8.47 -13.27
C GLU A 95 -1.74 8.72 -13.62
N ALA A 96 -1.08 7.68 -14.13
CA ALA A 96 0.23 7.81 -14.73
C ALA A 96 0.11 8.61 -16.03
N THR A 97 0.84 9.71 -16.14
CA THR A 97 0.88 10.59 -17.31
C THR A 97 2.27 10.57 -17.89
N VAL A 98 2.38 10.32 -19.19
CA VAL A 98 3.65 10.46 -19.92
C VAL A 98 3.75 11.87 -20.49
N ARG A 99 4.95 12.44 -20.44
CA ARG A 99 5.29 13.73 -21.07
C ARG A 99 6.62 13.61 -21.81
N GLU A 100 6.64 14.14 -23.04
CA GLU A 100 7.84 14.33 -23.84
C GLU A 100 8.59 15.58 -23.36
N LEU A 101 9.91 15.46 -23.17
CA LEU A 101 10.79 16.52 -22.67
C LEU A 101 12.02 16.76 -23.57
N GLY A 102 12.41 15.78 -24.38
CA GLY A 102 13.60 15.85 -25.23
C GLY A 102 13.27 15.83 -26.73
N ALA A 103 14.33 15.74 -27.54
CA ALA A 103 14.22 15.75 -29.01
C ALA A 103 13.76 14.41 -29.61
N ASP A 104 14.00 13.29 -28.92
CA ASP A 104 13.59 11.97 -29.40
C ASP A 104 12.06 11.84 -29.33
N PRO A 105 11.38 11.47 -30.43
CA PRO A 105 9.93 11.41 -30.47
C PRO A 105 9.41 10.32 -29.54
N VAL A 106 8.45 10.70 -28.69
CA VAL A 106 7.68 9.76 -27.88
C VAL A 106 6.39 9.41 -28.63
N LYS A 107 6.08 8.12 -28.76
CA LYS A 107 4.80 7.64 -29.31
C LYS A 107 4.04 6.85 -28.25
N VAL A 108 2.72 6.99 -28.23
CA VAL A 108 1.81 6.16 -27.44
C VAL A 108 0.80 5.55 -28.39
N GLU A 109 0.72 4.22 -28.45
CA GLU A 109 -0.12 3.49 -29.43
C GLU A 109 0.17 3.94 -30.87
N GLY A 110 1.45 3.97 -31.25
CA GLY A 110 1.90 4.42 -32.58
C GLY A 110 1.75 5.91 -32.88
N THR A 111 0.98 6.66 -32.07
CA THR A 111 0.72 8.08 -32.27
C THR A 111 1.77 8.93 -31.58
N ARG A 112 2.40 9.87 -32.29
CA ARG A 112 3.35 10.81 -31.69
C ARG A 112 2.67 11.64 -30.60
N LEU A 113 3.24 11.62 -29.41
CA LEU A 113 2.79 12.42 -28.28
C LEU A 113 3.05 13.91 -28.59
N LYS A 114 2.09 14.78 -28.27
CA LYS A 114 2.28 16.23 -28.28
C LYS A 114 1.98 16.73 -26.87
N GLY A 115 3.03 17.01 -26.08
CA GLY A 115 2.89 17.45 -24.69
C GLY A 115 2.72 16.29 -23.70
N LYS A 116 1.56 16.21 -23.02
CA LYS A 116 1.29 15.23 -21.95
C LYS A 116 0.06 14.38 -22.27
N ARG A 117 0.07 13.09 -21.91
CA ARG A 117 -1.06 12.16 -22.08
C ARG A 117 -1.15 11.19 -20.90
N VAL A 118 -2.37 10.98 -20.41
CA VAL A 118 -2.68 9.96 -19.40
C VAL A 118 -2.59 8.58 -20.04
N LEU A 119 -1.87 7.67 -19.40
CA LEU A 119 -1.66 6.30 -19.85
C LEU A 119 -2.78 5.38 -19.37
N LYS A 120 -3.29 4.54 -20.27
CA LYS A 120 -4.24 3.47 -19.98
C LYS A 120 -3.52 2.13 -19.89
N GLY A 121 -3.97 1.25 -19.00
CA GLY A 121 -3.36 -0.07 -18.83
C GLY A 121 -3.39 -0.88 -20.14
N GLY A 122 -2.25 -1.41 -20.54
CA GLY A 122 -2.05 -2.12 -21.81
C GLY A 122 -1.40 -1.26 -22.89
N GLU A 123 -1.34 0.07 -22.73
CA GLU A 123 -0.81 0.94 -23.78
C GLU A 123 0.69 0.75 -24.03
N GLU A 124 1.08 0.77 -25.30
CA GLU A 124 2.45 0.75 -25.76
C GLU A 124 3.03 2.17 -25.83
N ILE A 125 4.21 2.35 -25.23
CA ILE A 125 4.98 3.58 -25.20
C ILE A 125 6.28 3.33 -25.94
N CYS A 126 6.52 4.08 -27.01
CA CYS A 126 7.76 4.03 -27.77
C CYS A 126 8.59 5.29 -27.51
N VAL A 127 9.84 5.12 -27.10
CA VAL A 127 10.81 6.21 -26.88
C VAL A 127 12.03 5.91 -27.73
N GLY A 128 12.12 6.55 -28.90
CA GLY A 128 13.11 6.19 -29.92
C GLY A 128 12.97 4.71 -30.35
N PRO A 129 14.02 3.88 -30.26
CA PRO A 129 13.96 2.46 -30.62
C PRO A 129 13.39 1.56 -29.50
N LEU A 130 13.14 2.11 -28.31
CA LEU A 130 12.66 1.35 -27.17
C LEU A 130 11.13 1.31 -27.16
N VAL A 131 10.57 0.11 -27.12
CA VAL A 131 9.13 -0.14 -27.03
C VAL A 131 8.82 -0.74 -25.66
N MET A 132 7.85 -0.19 -24.94
CA MET A 132 7.51 -0.60 -23.58
C MET A 132 5.99 -0.70 -23.44
N THR A 133 5.50 -1.58 -22.58
CA THR A 133 4.06 -1.69 -22.32
C THR A 133 3.76 -1.22 -20.90
N TYR A 134 2.88 -0.23 -20.77
CA TYR A 134 2.40 0.20 -19.46
C TYR A 134 1.31 -0.75 -18.97
N LEU A 135 1.44 -1.24 -17.73
CA LEU A 135 0.50 -2.19 -17.14
C LEU A 135 -0.11 -1.58 -15.88
N ARG A 136 -1.44 -1.64 -15.78
CA ARG A 136 -2.22 -1.28 -14.59
C ARG A 136 -2.81 -2.57 -14.02
N ARG A 137 -2.40 -3.01 -12.82
CA ARG A 137 -2.76 -4.32 -12.24
C ARG A 137 -3.33 -4.17 -10.82
N LEU A 138 -4.32 -4.98 -10.47
CA LEU A 138 -4.88 -5.03 -9.11
C LEU A 138 -3.97 -5.79 -8.13
N THR A 139 -3.18 -6.73 -8.65
CA THR A 139 -2.26 -7.57 -7.88
C THR A 139 -0.81 -7.22 -8.21
N PRO A 140 0.11 -7.36 -7.24
CA PRO A 140 1.52 -7.11 -7.50
C PRO A 140 2.08 -8.16 -8.47
N VAL A 141 2.96 -7.73 -9.37
CA VAL A 141 3.68 -8.65 -10.27
C VAL A 141 4.91 -9.18 -9.55
N GLU A 142 4.96 -10.48 -9.34
CA GLU A 142 6.11 -11.14 -8.71
C GLU A 142 7.39 -10.92 -9.55
N GLY A 143 8.48 -10.55 -8.88
CA GLY A 143 9.76 -10.27 -9.55
C GLY A 143 9.85 -8.91 -10.24
N ALA A 144 8.85 -8.02 -10.11
CA ALA A 144 8.97 -6.66 -10.62
C ALA A 144 10.15 -5.91 -10.00
N LEU A 145 10.99 -5.31 -10.84
CA LEU A 145 12.13 -4.51 -10.44
C LEU A 145 11.63 -3.20 -9.84
N ASN A 146 11.94 -2.97 -8.56
CA ASN A 146 11.67 -1.68 -7.96
C ASN A 146 12.85 -0.73 -8.26
N PRO A 147 12.66 0.35 -9.03
CA PRO A 147 13.75 1.24 -9.46
C PRO A 147 14.46 1.91 -8.27
N ALA A 148 13.78 2.08 -7.12
CA ALA A 148 14.39 2.59 -5.91
C ALA A 148 15.45 1.64 -5.33
N ARG A 149 15.33 0.33 -5.56
CA ARG A 149 16.31 -0.67 -5.11
C ARG A 149 17.51 -0.75 -6.05
N VAL A 150 17.32 -0.48 -7.33
CA VAL A 150 18.38 -0.58 -8.36
C VAL A 150 19.32 0.63 -8.33
N GLY A 151 18.81 1.83 -8.05
CA GLY A 151 19.60 3.07 -7.95
C GLY A 151 20.40 3.26 -6.67
N GLY A 152 20.38 2.30 -5.74
CA GLY A 152 21.13 2.35 -4.49
C GLY A 152 22.63 2.10 -4.67
N ARG A 153 23.36 2.99 -5.34
CA ARG A 153 24.84 2.99 -5.32
C ARG A 153 25.42 4.35 -4.92
N ARG A 154 26.18 4.30 -3.82
CA ARG A 154 27.49 4.93 -3.63
C ARG A 154 27.59 6.41 -4.02
N ARG A 155 27.13 7.29 -3.13
CA ARG A 155 27.78 8.59 -2.96
C ARG A 155 29.19 8.33 -2.43
N GLY A 156 30.22 8.52 -3.25
CA GLY A 156 31.61 8.47 -2.80
C GLY A 156 32.64 7.85 -3.76
N ALA A 157 32.31 7.58 -5.03
CA ALA A 157 33.34 7.30 -6.03
C ALA A 157 33.64 8.58 -6.81
N ASP A 158 34.82 9.12 -6.55
CA ASP A 158 35.48 10.24 -7.23
C ASP A 158 35.33 10.16 -8.76
N PRO A 159 34.85 11.22 -9.44
CA PRO A 159 34.68 11.25 -10.90
C PRO A 159 36.00 11.26 -11.69
N ARG A 160 37.18 11.20 -11.05
CA ARG A 160 38.48 11.22 -11.74
C ARG A 160 39.06 9.88 -12.18
N ARG A 161 38.43 8.74 -11.90
CA ARG A 161 38.87 7.45 -12.48
C ARG A 161 38.04 7.06 -13.68
N GLY A 162 38.46 7.55 -14.84
CA GLY A 162 38.06 7.00 -16.13
C GLY A 162 38.39 5.52 -16.19
N VAL A 163 37.39 4.70 -16.51
CA VAL A 163 37.59 3.29 -16.85
C VAL A 163 38.11 3.25 -18.27
N ALA A 164 39.44 3.20 -18.40
CA ALA A 164 40.09 2.91 -19.67
C ALA A 164 39.86 1.43 -20.02
N VAL A 165 39.16 1.20 -21.13
CA VAL A 165 39.15 -0.08 -21.83
C VAL A 165 40.48 -0.17 -22.58
N GLY A 166 41.45 -0.91 -22.02
CA GLY A 166 42.80 -0.99 -22.55
C GLY A 166 43.46 -2.34 -22.30
N ARG A 167 43.41 -3.19 -23.34
CA ARG A 167 44.31 -4.28 -23.76
C ARG A 167 45.12 -5.06 -22.69
N ARG A 168 44.91 -6.38 -22.76
CA ARG A 168 45.71 -7.47 -22.19
C ARG A 168 47.22 -7.24 -22.29
N ARG A 169 47.92 -7.39 -21.16
CA ARG A 169 49.29 -7.92 -21.06
C ARG A 169 49.37 -8.85 -19.84
N PRO A 170 49.97 -10.05 -19.95
CA PRO A 170 50.21 -10.93 -18.82
C PRO A 170 51.56 -10.62 -18.18
N GLY A 171 51.60 -10.54 -16.85
CA GLY A 171 52.83 -10.45 -16.07
C GLY A 171 52.54 -10.69 -14.58
N PRO A 172 53.39 -11.43 -13.83
CA PRO A 172 52.99 -12.11 -12.60
C PRO A 172 53.49 -11.42 -11.32
N ARG A 173 52.89 -11.85 -10.20
CA ARG A 173 53.32 -11.70 -8.79
C ARG A 173 53.50 -10.26 -8.24
N ALA A 174 52.69 -9.93 -7.25
CA ALA A 174 53.18 -9.70 -5.89
C ALA A 174 51.99 -9.62 -4.93
N GLU A 175 52.01 -10.50 -3.94
CA GLU A 175 51.22 -10.44 -2.73
C GLU A 175 51.55 -9.17 -1.95
N ALA A 176 50.52 -8.43 -1.56
CA ALA A 176 50.58 -7.51 -0.43
C ALA A 176 49.17 -7.41 0.16
N LEU A 177 48.93 -8.25 1.17
CA LEU A 177 47.79 -8.20 2.06
C LEU A 177 47.87 -6.91 2.88
N ASP A 178 46.89 -6.02 2.72
CA ASP A 178 46.68 -4.86 3.57
C ASP A 178 45.50 -5.16 4.54
N PRO A 179 45.73 -5.36 5.85
CA PRO A 179 44.72 -5.88 6.76
C PRO A 179 43.95 -4.77 7.50
N HIS A 180 43.64 -3.61 6.90
CA HIS A 180 42.85 -2.57 7.60
C HIS A 180 41.81 -1.87 6.71
N THR A 181 40.91 -2.63 6.08
CA THR A 181 39.63 -2.07 5.60
C THR A 181 38.57 -2.17 6.70
N ARG A 182 38.50 -1.10 7.50
CA ARG A 182 37.44 -0.85 8.49
C ARG A 182 36.09 -0.87 7.78
N SER A 183 35.41 -2.00 7.88
CA SER A 183 34.09 -2.24 7.30
C SER A 183 33.08 -1.34 8.00
N LEU A 184 32.67 -0.25 7.35
CA LEU A 184 31.54 0.57 7.82
C LEU A 184 30.29 -0.32 7.91
N PRO A 185 29.52 -0.26 9.01
CA PRO A 185 28.31 -1.06 9.14
C PRO A 185 27.36 -0.73 7.99
N ARG A 186 27.11 -1.75 7.18
CA ARG A 186 26.13 -1.77 6.11
C ARG A 186 24.80 -1.33 6.72
N ARG A 187 24.32 -0.13 6.37
CA ARG A 187 22.99 0.39 6.79
C ARG A 187 21.97 -0.75 6.61
N PRO A 188 21.15 -1.06 7.62
CA PRO A 188 20.15 -2.11 7.48
C PRO A 188 19.29 -1.75 6.27
N ALA A 189 19.20 -2.70 5.33
CA ALA A 189 18.31 -2.59 4.19
C ALA A 189 16.93 -2.23 4.74
N GLN A 190 16.36 -1.11 4.29
CA GLN A 190 15.00 -0.72 4.65
C GLN A 190 14.08 -1.86 4.23
N SER A 191 13.72 -2.70 5.20
CA SER A 191 12.79 -3.80 5.03
C SER A 191 11.48 -3.17 4.60
N VAL A 192 11.11 -3.40 3.34
CA VAL A 192 9.77 -3.06 2.88
C VAL A 192 8.83 -3.90 3.72
N SER A 193 8.17 -3.25 4.67
CA SER A 193 7.20 -3.87 5.58
C SER A 193 6.15 -4.56 4.73
N GLN A 194 6.14 -5.90 4.77
CA GLN A 194 5.12 -6.66 4.05
C GLN A 194 3.73 -6.23 4.56
N PRO A 195 2.74 -6.12 3.66
CA PRO A 195 1.40 -5.77 4.06
C PRO A 195 0.82 -6.89 4.93
N VAL A 196 0.27 -6.53 6.09
CA VAL A 196 -0.36 -7.47 7.03
C VAL A 196 -1.87 -7.29 7.00
N THR A 197 -2.62 -8.39 6.96
CA THR A 197 -4.08 -8.36 7.10
C THR A 197 -4.44 -8.48 8.58
N ALA A 198 -4.92 -7.39 9.18
CA ALA A 198 -5.27 -7.35 10.60
C ALA A 198 -6.31 -6.24 10.87
N ALA A 199 -6.86 -6.21 12.09
CA ALA A 199 -7.69 -5.10 12.54
C ALA A 199 -6.82 -3.82 12.65
N PRO A 200 -7.11 -2.73 11.92
CA PRO A 200 -6.30 -1.51 11.96
C PRO A 200 -6.16 -0.91 13.35
N GLY A 201 -7.19 -1.05 14.19
CA GLY A 201 -7.15 -0.64 15.58
C GLY A 201 -6.01 -1.28 16.38
N ARG A 202 -5.74 -2.58 16.16
CA ARG A 202 -4.64 -3.29 16.82
C ARG A 202 -3.29 -2.86 16.28
N VAL A 203 -3.16 -2.74 14.95
CA VAL A 203 -1.92 -2.31 14.31
C VAL A 203 -1.55 -0.89 14.74
N ALA A 204 -2.49 0.05 14.68
CA ALA A 204 -2.28 1.44 15.08
C ALA A 204 -1.91 1.56 16.57
N LYS A 205 -2.50 0.72 17.44
CA LYS A 205 -2.13 0.68 18.86
C LYS A 205 -0.68 0.21 19.07
N VAL A 206 -0.27 -0.86 18.40
CA VAL A 206 1.13 -1.32 18.45
C VAL A 206 2.08 -0.23 17.96
N LEU A 207 1.73 0.48 16.88
CA LEU A 207 2.54 1.60 16.38
C LEU A 207 2.60 2.79 17.37
N GLU A 208 1.51 3.05 18.10
CA GLU A 208 1.46 4.02 19.18
C GLU A 208 2.39 3.62 20.34
N ASP A 209 2.27 2.37 20.82
CA ASP A 209 3.07 1.83 21.92
C ASP A 209 4.58 1.85 21.62
N HIS A 210 4.95 1.59 20.36
CA HIS A 210 6.35 1.64 19.89
C HIS A 210 6.80 3.03 19.41
N GLN A 211 5.98 4.07 19.58
CA GLN A 211 6.28 5.45 19.16
C GLN A 211 6.73 5.57 17.69
N VAL A 212 6.15 4.76 16.80
CA VAL A 212 6.57 4.69 15.40
C VAL A 212 6.23 5.99 14.67
N THR A 213 7.12 6.42 13.78
CA THR A 213 6.91 7.56 12.88
C THR A 213 6.79 7.12 11.42
N GLY A 214 5.76 7.62 10.73
CA GLY A 214 5.53 7.41 9.30
C GLY A 214 4.04 7.33 8.96
N THR A 215 3.67 6.65 7.88
CA THR A 215 2.28 6.56 7.43
C THR A 215 1.81 5.12 7.38
N LEU A 216 0.81 4.80 8.23
CA LEU A 216 0.06 3.56 8.15
C LEU A 216 -0.99 3.70 7.05
N ARG A 217 -0.86 2.92 5.99
CA ARG A 217 -1.83 2.86 4.90
C ARG A 217 -2.77 1.68 5.14
N VAL A 218 -4.06 1.90 4.93
CA VAL A 218 -5.11 0.94 5.23
C VAL A 218 -5.99 0.77 3.99
N SER A 219 -6.20 -0.48 3.57
CA SER A 219 -7.10 -0.84 2.48
C SER A 219 -8.08 -1.91 2.93
N SER A 220 -9.37 -1.66 2.77
CA SER A 220 -10.46 -2.59 3.12
C SER A 220 -11.53 -2.56 2.03
N PRO A 221 -12.47 -3.54 2.00
CA PRO A 221 -13.62 -3.48 1.09
C PRO A 221 -14.49 -2.22 1.29
N ARG A 222 -14.50 -1.64 2.51
CA ARG A 222 -15.25 -0.41 2.84
C ARG A 222 -14.57 0.87 2.36
N GLY A 223 -13.36 0.77 1.81
CA GLY A 223 -12.59 1.92 1.37
C GLY A 223 -11.12 1.86 1.79
N ARG A 224 -10.41 2.91 1.40
CA ARG A 224 -8.98 3.06 1.60
C ARG A 224 -8.68 4.35 2.33
N GLY A 225 -7.56 4.36 3.02
CA GLY A 225 -7.13 5.51 3.77
C GLY A 225 -5.73 5.39 4.32
N TRP A 226 -5.36 6.36 5.13
CA TRP A 226 -4.09 6.40 5.80
C TRP A 226 -4.17 7.14 7.12
N ILE A 227 -3.25 6.82 8.01
CA ILE A 227 -2.98 7.50 9.27
C ILE A 227 -1.51 7.88 9.27
N THR A 228 -1.21 9.17 9.39
CA THR A 228 0.15 9.65 9.60
C THR A 228 0.42 9.70 11.09
N LEU A 229 1.48 9.05 11.53
CA LEU A 229 1.91 8.92 12.91
C LEU A 229 3.24 9.65 13.10
N LEU A 230 3.33 10.46 14.14
CA LEU A 230 4.57 11.10 14.58
C LEU A 230 4.82 10.73 16.03
N SER A 231 5.90 9.99 16.29
CA SER A 231 6.21 9.43 17.60
C SER A 231 5.02 8.67 18.21
N GLY A 232 4.36 7.83 17.41
CA GLY A 232 3.18 7.05 17.81
C GLY A 232 1.87 7.83 17.86
N LYS A 233 1.89 9.17 17.80
CA LYS A 233 0.69 10.01 17.87
C LYS A 233 0.13 10.25 16.46
N PRO A 234 -1.17 10.01 16.21
CA PRO A 234 -1.77 10.31 14.93
C PRO A 234 -1.77 11.83 14.71
N GLN A 235 -1.25 12.28 13.57
CA GLN A 235 -1.20 13.68 13.17
C GLN A 235 -2.35 14.01 12.22
N SER A 236 -2.62 13.12 11.28
CA SER A 236 -3.68 13.28 10.30
C SER A 236 -4.15 11.91 9.82
N ALA A 237 -5.41 11.85 9.40
CA ALA A 237 -5.99 10.64 8.83
C ALA A 237 -6.98 10.99 7.72
N THR A 238 -7.10 10.12 6.73
CA THR A 238 -8.12 10.19 5.67
C THR A 238 -8.61 8.80 5.34
N PHE A 239 -9.90 8.62 5.10
CA PHE A 239 -10.49 7.34 4.74
C PHE A 239 -11.72 7.57 3.85
N GLY A 240 -11.60 7.22 2.57
CA GLY A 240 -12.53 7.71 1.54
C GLY A 240 -12.61 9.25 1.57
N GLU A 241 -13.83 9.77 1.71
CA GLU A 241 -14.07 11.22 1.83
C GLU A 241 -13.86 11.77 3.24
N ALA A 242 -13.85 10.90 4.26
CA ALA A 242 -13.67 11.33 5.63
C ALA A 242 -12.23 11.83 5.84
N ARG A 243 -12.08 12.91 6.62
CA ARG A 243 -10.79 13.50 7.01
C ARG A 243 -10.72 13.70 8.53
N GLY A 244 -9.50 13.77 9.06
CA GLY A 244 -9.23 14.07 10.47
C GLY A 244 -9.77 12.99 11.42
N LEU A 245 -10.42 13.41 12.52
CA LEU A 245 -10.89 12.50 13.57
C LEU A 245 -11.92 11.50 13.05
N ARG A 246 -12.83 11.92 12.17
CA ARG A 246 -13.84 11.02 11.57
C ARG A 246 -13.20 9.91 10.75
N ALA A 247 -12.16 10.24 9.98
CA ALA A 247 -11.39 9.24 9.22
C ALA A 247 -10.66 8.27 10.15
N LEU A 248 -10.05 8.79 11.22
CA LEU A 248 -9.37 7.97 12.22
C LEU A 248 -10.35 7.00 12.90
N GLU A 249 -11.51 7.47 13.34
CA GLU A 249 -12.57 6.62 13.90
C GLU A 249 -13.03 5.55 12.89
N ALA A 250 -13.24 5.93 11.63
CA ALA A 250 -13.65 5.01 10.57
C ALA A 250 -12.60 3.90 10.36
N ILE A 251 -11.31 4.25 10.24
CA ILE A 251 -10.22 3.28 10.09
C ILE A 251 -10.14 2.34 11.30
N LEU A 252 -10.14 2.89 12.51
CA LEU A 252 -9.94 2.10 13.73
C LEU A 252 -11.14 1.17 14.04
N SER A 253 -12.31 1.46 13.50
CA SER A 253 -13.52 0.63 13.62
C SER A 253 -13.60 -0.54 12.62
N LEU A 254 -12.67 -0.62 11.66
CA LEU A 254 -12.63 -1.73 10.70
C LEU A 254 -12.28 -3.05 11.41
N PRO A 255 -13.04 -4.14 11.18
CA PRO A 255 -12.74 -5.44 11.77
C PRO A 255 -11.46 -6.05 11.19
N THR A 256 -11.26 -5.92 9.88
CA THR A 256 -10.09 -6.40 9.16
C THR A 256 -9.75 -5.43 8.02
N ALA A 257 -8.46 -5.22 7.78
CA ALA A 257 -7.97 -4.50 6.62
C ALA A 257 -6.53 -4.89 6.30
N ARG A 258 -6.11 -4.65 5.07
CA ARG A 258 -4.71 -4.74 4.66
C ARG A 258 -3.99 -3.48 5.11
N CYS A 259 -3.08 -3.64 6.06
CA CYS A 259 -2.31 -2.58 6.69
C CYS A 259 -0.86 -2.64 6.19
N HIS A 260 -0.29 -1.53 5.77
CA HIS A 260 1.13 -1.45 5.44
C HIS A 260 1.74 -0.15 5.94
N MET A 261 2.92 -0.25 6.54
CA MET A 261 3.65 0.90 7.05
C MET A 261 4.58 1.43 5.96
N VAL A 262 4.49 2.72 5.68
CA VAL A 262 5.38 3.44 4.77
C VAL A 262 6.23 4.42 5.59
N HIS A 263 7.54 4.37 5.41
CA HIS A 263 8.46 5.32 6.03
C HIS A 263 8.38 6.66 5.31
N GLY A 264 8.02 7.71 6.05
CA GLY A 264 7.87 9.07 5.53
C GLY A 264 6.53 9.68 5.92
N LEU A 265 6.50 11.00 6.02
CA LEU A 265 5.28 11.78 6.22
C LEU A 265 4.86 12.32 4.84
N PRO A 266 3.57 12.24 4.44
CA PRO A 266 3.12 12.89 3.22
C PRO A 266 3.44 14.39 3.31
N ARG A 267 4.09 14.94 2.27
CA ARG A 267 4.62 16.32 2.27
C ARG A 267 3.56 17.42 2.48
N ARG A 268 2.27 17.10 2.48
CA ARG A 268 1.15 18.07 2.54
C ARG A 268 -0.12 17.51 3.18
N ALA A 269 -0.05 16.99 4.41
CA ALA A 269 -1.26 16.84 5.20
C ALA A 269 -1.62 18.21 5.80
N GLY A 270 -2.22 19.12 5.00
CA GLY A 270 -2.59 20.49 5.40
C GLY A 270 -3.76 20.59 6.39
N GLY A 271 -3.78 19.75 7.43
CA GLY A 271 -4.81 19.74 8.46
C GLY A 271 -4.24 20.06 9.84
N LYS A 272 -5.09 20.57 10.74
CA LYS A 272 -4.72 20.69 12.16
C LYS A 272 -4.34 19.30 12.70
N PRO A 273 -3.26 19.20 13.50
CA PRO A 273 -2.85 17.93 14.08
C PRO A 273 -3.97 17.34 14.93
N LEU A 274 -4.14 16.03 14.87
CA LEU A 274 -5.10 15.32 15.72
C LEU A 274 -4.56 15.31 17.16
N GLU A 275 -5.10 16.15 18.04
CA GLU A 275 -4.77 16.20 19.46
C GLU A 275 -5.38 15.01 20.25
N VAL A 276 -5.30 13.81 19.69
CA VAL A 276 -5.83 12.58 20.30
C VAL A 276 -4.85 11.42 20.11
N THR A 277 -4.87 10.48 21.06
CA THR A 277 -4.13 9.20 20.96
C THR A 277 -5.02 8.13 20.32
N VAL A 278 -4.41 7.11 19.70
CA VAL A 278 -5.13 5.95 19.16
C VAL A 278 -5.91 5.27 20.29
N SER A 279 -5.28 5.09 21.46
CA SER A 279 -5.90 4.52 22.65
C SER A 279 -7.12 5.30 23.15
N GLN A 280 -7.10 6.63 23.11
CA GLN A 280 -8.28 7.45 23.45
C GLN A 280 -9.43 7.23 22.46
N VAL A 281 -9.14 7.17 21.16
CA VAL A 281 -10.18 6.95 20.14
C VAL A 281 -10.78 5.55 20.26
N LEU A 282 -9.95 4.51 20.43
CA LEU A 282 -10.41 3.14 20.67
C LEU A 282 -11.29 3.04 21.92
N SER A 283 -10.92 3.73 23.01
CA SER A 283 -11.72 3.78 24.24
C SER A 283 -13.09 4.44 24.02
N ARG A 284 -13.15 5.50 23.21
CA ARG A 284 -14.43 6.14 22.83
C ARG A 284 -15.30 5.21 21.98
N LEU A 285 -14.72 4.52 21.00
CA LEU A 285 -15.43 3.56 20.16
C LEU A 285 -16.00 2.39 20.97
N ALA A 286 -15.22 1.85 21.91
CA ALA A 286 -15.68 0.78 22.80
C ALA A 286 -16.87 1.19 23.69
N ARG A 287 -16.97 2.48 24.07
CA ARG A 287 -18.10 3.01 24.84
C ARG A 287 -19.36 3.19 24.00
N ARG A 288 -19.24 3.55 22.71
CA ARG A 288 -20.40 3.71 21.80
C ARG A 288 -21.15 2.40 21.55
N GLY A 289 -20.44 1.26 21.59
CA GLY A 289 -21.04 -0.06 21.41
C GLY A 289 -21.75 -0.63 22.64
N ARG A 290 -21.59 -0.03 23.83
CA ARG A 290 -22.30 -0.50 25.01
C ARG A 290 -23.72 0.05 24.98
N PRO A 291 -24.76 -0.78 25.12
CA PRO A 291 -26.11 -0.26 25.34
C PRO A 291 -26.06 0.66 26.56
N PRO A 292 -26.82 1.77 26.57
CA PRO A 292 -26.89 2.64 27.74
C PRO A 292 -27.18 1.77 28.94
N ALA A 293 -26.44 1.97 30.04
CA ALA A 293 -26.70 1.25 31.28
C ALA A 293 -28.21 1.31 31.52
N PRO A 294 -28.88 0.17 31.74
CA PRO A 294 -30.32 0.16 31.92
C PRO A 294 -30.61 1.23 32.95
N LYS A 295 -31.30 2.31 32.54
CA LYS A 295 -31.65 3.42 33.42
C LYS A 295 -32.27 2.72 34.60
N GLY A 296 -31.55 2.71 35.74
CA GLY A 296 -31.91 1.91 36.88
C GLY A 296 -33.38 2.18 37.10
N GLY A 297 -34.22 1.22 36.72
CA GLY A 297 -35.64 1.32 36.96
C GLY A 297 -35.67 1.63 38.42
N ARG A 298 -36.18 2.81 38.79
CA ARG A 298 -36.41 3.18 40.19
C ARG A 298 -36.93 1.89 40.77
N ARG A 299 -36.13 1.23 41.63
CA ARG A 299 -36.61 0.05 42.32
C ARG A 299 -37.81 0.61 43.03
N GLY A 300 -39.00 0.29 42.53
CA GLY A 300 -40.23 0.60 43.24
C GLY A 300 -39.99 0.11 44.66
N PRO A 301 -40.38 0.88 45.68
CA PRO A 301 -40.17 0.49 47.07
C PRO A 301 -40.59 -0.97 47.18
N GLY A 302 -39.57 -1.85 47.33
CA GLY A 302 -39.82 -3.27 47.37
C GLY A 302 -40.76 -3.51 48.54
N PRO A 303 -41.76 -4.38 48.42
CA PRO A 303 -42.64 -4.70 49.53
C PRO A 303 -41.73 -5.07 50.72
N SER A 304 -41.89 -4.30 51.79
CA SER A 304 -41.22 -4.44 53.06
C SER A 304 -41.20 -5.91 53.45
N ARG A 305 -40.03 -6.55 53.32
CA ARG A 305 -39.81 -7.91 53.81
C ARG A 305 -40.04 -7.86 55.33
N PRO A 306 -40.94 -8.71 55.87
CA PRO A 306 -41.12 -8.78 57.31
C PRO A 306 -39.81 -9.22 57.96
N ARG A 307 -39.42 -8.50 59.02
CA ARG A 307 -38.39 -8.92 59.98
C ARG A 307 -38.83 -10.23 60.64
N GLY A 308 -38.47 -11.37 60.08
CA GLY A 308 -38.25 -12.62 60.84
C GLY A 308 -36.76 -12.66 61.20
N GLY A 309 -36.38 -12.61 62.47
CA GLY A 309 -36.27 -13.81 63.30
C GLY A 309 -34.91 -14.46 63.04
N GLN A 310 -33.87 -14.11 63.81
CA GLN A 310 -33.28 -14.96 64.86
C GLN A 310 -32.90 -16.38 64.40
N GLY A 311 -31.63 -16.74 64.62
CA GLY A 311 -31.11 -18.12 64.49
C GLY A 311 -29.74 -18.12 63.82
N GLN A 312 -28.66 -17.86 64.57
CA GLN A 312 -27.78 -18.90 65.15
C GLN A 312 -27.08 -19.78 64.10
N GLY A 313 -25.74 -19.73 64.09
CA GLY A 313 -24.93 -20.66 63.30
C GLY A 313 -23.48 -20.22 63.09
N ARG A 314 -22.74 -19.94 64.17
CA ARG A 314 -21.27 -19.88 64.11
C ARG A 314 -20.75 -21.32 63.96
N GLY A 315 -20.38 -21.70 62.74
CA GLY A 315 -19.62 -22.93 62.48
C GLY A 315 -18.13 -22.75 62.85
N PRO A 316 -17.47 -23.77 63.45
CA PRO A 316 -16.10 -23.65 63.90
C PRO A 316 -15.09 -23.75 62.75
N ARG A 317 -14.00 -23.01 62.94
CA ARG A 317 -12.85 -22.92 62.03
C ARG A 317 -11.96 -24.18 62.21
N PRO A 318 -11.60 -24.93 61.17
CA PRO A 318 -10.73 -26.10 61.32
C PRO A 318 -9.27 -25.68 61.58
N PRO A 319 -8.48 -26.51 62.30
CA PRO A 319 -7.08 -26.24 62.56
C PRO A 319 -6.24 -26.46 61.30
N ARG A 320 -5.29 -25.55 61.06
CA ARG A 320 -4.23 -25.74 60.06
C ARG A 320 -3.20 -26.71 60.63
N ARG A 321 -2.88 -27.75 59.87
CA ARG A 321 -1.61 -28.46 59.94
C ARG A 321 -0.60 -27.75 59.05
#